data_AF-A0A0M3K487-F1
#
_entry.id   AF-A0A0M3K487-F1
#
_cell.length_a   1.000
_cell.length_b   1.000
_cell.length_c   1.000
_cell.angle_alpha   90.00
_cell.angle_beta   90.00
_cell.angle_gamma   90.00
#
_symmetry.space_group_name_H-M   'P 1'
#
loop_
_entity.id
_entity.type
_entity.pdbx_description
1 polymer ?
#
loop_
_entity_poly.entity_id
_entity_poly.type
_entity_poly.pdbx_seq_one_letter_code
_entity_poly.pdbx_strand_id
1 'polypeptide(L)'
;MSTGFGGGYPGAGGGPAGMMAVGSPTMTPFIDPNEFAPELHHSNEIVRINVSGKRYMTLYDTLVNGKSRFFEHMLSIDQSSGKIVVFRRNIIEDEDGQIFINRDGKLFAYILQYMRDGNRTVLPESTFLIRQLIVRSSLHRFRFVVRDRIFQFSASSVTISYKREAEFFAMDRYKVLLLQKLAEQEKSRDAQDDVADADVSNKSQSKQLPQKKLSESNNPKRK
;
A
#
# COMPACT_ATOMS: atom_id res chain seq x y z
N MET A 1 88.70 -29.89 -8.69
CA MET A 1 88.32 -31.32 -8.82
C MET A 1 86.80 -31.33 -9.01
N SER A 2 86.14 -31.98 -9.95
CA SER A 2 86.49 -32.75 -11.15
C SER A 2 85.12 -33.13 -11.75
N THR A 3 84.93 -32.94 -13.06
CA THR A 3 84.16 -33.80 -14.01
C THR A 3 82.71 -34.22 -13.66
N GLY A 4 81.70 -34.16 -14.54
CA GLY A 4 81.65 -34.17 -16.00
C GLY A 4 80.78 -35.36 -16.51
N PHE A 5 80.05 -35.13 -17.63
CA PHE A 5 79.44 -36.12 -18.56
C PHE A 5 78.23 -36.95 -18.06
N GLY A 6 77.24 -37.38 -18.86
CA GLY A 6 76.92 -37.40 -20.30
C GLY A 6 75.68 -38.30 -20.45
N GLY A 7 74.64 -37.97 -21.24
CA GLY A 7 74.46 -38.46 -22.62
C GLY A 7 73.58 -39.73 -22.72
N GLY A 8 72.51 -39.71 -23.53
CA GLY A 8 71.88 -40.93 -24.09
C GLY A 8 70.34 -40.99 -24.16
N TYR A 9 69.77 -40.72 -25.34
CA TYR A 9 68.53 -41.31 -25.87
C TYR A 9 68.93 -42.46 -26.86
N PRO A 10 68.06 -43.34 -27.42
CA PRO A 10 66.58 -43.38 -27.43
C PRO A 10 65.95 -44.77 -27.18
N GLY A 11 64.62 -44.83 -27.00
CA GLY A 11 63.84 -46.07 -27.03
C GLY A 11 62.50 -45.85 -27.71
N ALA A 12 62.38 -46.32 -28.96
CA ALA A 12 61.17 -46.30 -29.74
C ALA A 12 60.22 -47.45 -29.33
N GLY A 13 58.95 -47.13 -29.10
CA GLY A 13 57.87 -48.08 -28.95
C GLY A 13 56.59 -47.43 -29.47
N GLY A 14 56.08 -47.93 -30.60
CA GLY A 14 54.95 -47.36 -31.32
C GLY A 14 53.59 -47.91 -30.87
N GLY A 15 52.58 -47.02 -30.98
CA GLY A 15 51.16 -47.33 -31.20
C GLY A 15 50.23 -47.13 -29.99
N PRO A 16 48.92 -46.83 -30.19
CA PRO A 16 48.25 -46.24 -31.35
C PRO A 16 47.59 -44.88 -31.05
N ALA A 17 47.25 -44.19 -32.14
CA ALA A 17 46.47 -42.96 -32.17
C ALA A 17 45.09 -43.12 -31.49
N GLY A 18 44.70 -42.12 -30.71
CA GLY A 18 43.34 -42.02 -30.20
C GLY A 18 43.15 -40.87 -29.23
N MET A 19 42.42 -39.85 -29.68
CA MET A 19 41.68 -38.87 -28.89
C MET A 19 42.50 -37.73 -28.24
N MET A 20 42.74 -36.68 -29.02
CA MET A 20 42.91 -35.33 -28.49
C MET A 20 41.64 -34.95 -27.72
N ALA A 21 41.68 -35.01 -26.39
CA ALA A 21 40.73 -34.33 -25.55
C ALA A 21 41.00 -32.82 -25.70
N VAL A 22 40.27 -32.17 -26.60
CA VAL A 22 40.14 -30.71 -26.63
C VAL A 22 39.37 -30.31 -25.37
N GLY A 23 40.11 -30.12 -24.28
CA GLY A 23 39.59 -29.48 -23.09
C GLY A 23 39.22 -28.05 -23.48
N SER A 24 37.94 -27.81 -23.73
CA SER A 24 37.39 -26.46 -23.81
C SER A 24 37.83 -25.71 -22.55
N PRO A 25 38.48 -24.53 -22.65
CA PRO A 25 38.66 -23.70 -21.48
C PRO A 25 37.25 -23.30 -21.02
N THR A 26 36.79 -23.91 -19.93
CA THR A 26 35.62 -23.44 -19.20
C THR A 26 35.90 -21.99 -18.82
N MET A 27 35.32 -21.07 -19.58
CA MET A 27 35.22 -19.66 -19.20
C MET A 27 34.42 -19.65 -17.90
N THR A 28 35.11 -19.67 -16.77
CA THR A 28 34.52 -19.18 -15.53
C THR A 28 34.09 -17.76 -15.84
N PRO A 29 32.79 -17.40 -15.69
CA PRO A 29 32.39 -16.02 -15.87
C PRO A 29 33.30 -15.17 -14.97
N PHE A 30 33.89 -14.15 -15.56
CA PHE A 30 34.64 -13.13 -14.82
C PHE A 30 33.58 -12.42 -13.99
N ILE A 31 33.31 -12.94 -12.79
CA ILE A 31 32.38 -12.33 -11.83
C ILE A 31 33.05 -11.02 -11.44
N ASP A 32 32.43 -9.91 -11.80
CA ASP A 32 32.94 -8.60 -11.43
C ASP A 32 33.00 -8.58 -9.88
N PRO A 33 34.13 -8.18 -9.25
CA PRO A 33 34.22 -8.14 -7.79
C PRO A 33 33.15 -7.23 -7.16
N ASN A 34 32.58 -6.34 -7.95
CA ASN A 34 31.49 -5.42 -7.59
C ASN A 34 30.09 -5.91 -7.98
N GLU A 35 29.95 -7.08 -8.60
CA GLU A 35 28.65 -7.66 -9.00
C GLU A 35 27.76 -7.97 -7.78
N PHE A 36 28.36 -8.06 -6.60
CA PHE A 36 27.69 -8.23 -5.31
C PHE A 36 27.80 -7.01 -4.38
N ALA A 37 28.35 -5.89 -4.86
CA ALA A 37 28.43 -4.69 -4.03
C ALA A 37 27.02 -4.16 -3.76
N PRO A 38 26.67 -3.83 -2.50
CA PRO A 38 25.38 -3.23 -2.20
C PRO A 38 25.25 -1.92 -2.97
N GLU A 39 24.12 -1.74 -3.66
CA GLU A 39 23.82 -0.47 -4.31
C GLU A 39 23.52 0.56 -3.21
N LEU A 40 24.33 1.63 -3.20
CA LEU A 40 24.29 2.66 -2.17
C LEU A 40 23.82 3.98 -2.79
N HIS A 41 22.75 4.54 -2.23
CA HIS A 41 22.18 5.81 -2.67
C HIS A 41 22.23 6.88 -1.58
N HIS A 42 22.32 8.14 -1.98
CA HIS A 42 22.02 9.25 -1.08
C HIS A 42 20.51 9.42 -0.88
N SER A 43 20.11 9.91 0.30
CA SER A 43 18.69 10.08 0.65
C SER A 43 17.94 11.06 -0.26
N ASN A 44 18.64 12.01 -0.85
CA ASN A 44 18.13 12.99 -1.81
C ASN A 44 18.16 12.52 -3.28
N GLU A 45 18.56 11.28 -3.56
CA GLU A 45 18.45 10.71 -4.90
C GLU A 45 17.02 10.31 -5.23
N ILE A 46 16.70 10.40 -6.52
CA ILE A 46 15.39 10.06 -7.06
C ILE A 46 15.30 8.55 -7.27
N VAL A 47 14.25 7.95 -6.76
CA VAL A 47 13.85 6.56 -7.01
C VAL A 47 12.58 6.53 -7.86
N ARG A 48 12.54 5.59 -8.82
CA ARG A 48 11.40 5.37 -9.73
C ARG A 48 10.67 4.09 -9.34
N ILE A 49 9.33 4.16 -9.32
CA ILE A 49 8.46 3.06 -8.90
C ILE A 49 7.35 2.88 -9.92
N ASN A 50 7.16 1.67 -10.40
CA ASN A 50 6.06 1.28 -11.28
C ASN A 50 5.01 0.49 -10.48
N VAL A 51 3.82 1.06 -10.32
CA VAL A 51 2.70 0.43 -9.60
C VAL A 51 1.65 -0.02 -10.61
N SER A 52 1.72 -1.29 -11.03
CA SER A 52 0.85 -1.93 -12.04
C SER A 52 0.66 -1.08 -13.31
N GLY A 53 1.73 -0.50 -13.84
CA GLY A 53 1.74 0.34 -15.03
C GLY A 53 1.70 1.85 -14.75
N LYS A 54 1.48 2.28 -13.50
CA LYS A 54 1.57 3.69 -13.10
C LYS A 54 2.96 4.03 -12.58
N ARG A 55 3.65 4.95 -13.26
CA ARG A 55 4.98 5.40 -12.88
C ARG A 55 4.92 6.53 -11.85
N TYR A 56 5.69 6.39 -10.79
CA TYR A 56 5.89 7.36 -9.72
C TYR A 56 7.37 7.67 -9.56
N MET A 57 7.66 8.88 -9.12
CA MET A 57 9.00 9.32 -8.76
C MET A 57 8.95 9.96 -7.38
N THR A 58 9.94 9.64 -6.55
CA THR A 58 10.10 10.23 -5.21
C THR A 58 11.57 10.19 -4.79
N LEU A 59 11.89 10.63 -3.58
CA LEU A 59 13.23 10.49 -3.02
C LEU A 59 13.37 9.19 -2.24
N TYR A 60 14.58 8.63 -2.19
CA TYR A 60 14.84 7.48 -1.32
C TYR A 60 14.48 7.78 0.15
N ASP A 61 14.75 8.99 0.63
CA ASP A 61 14.32 9.48 1.95
C ASP A 61 12.83 9.23 2.23
N THR A 62 11.98 9.44 1.21
CA THR A 62 10.54 9.23 1.35
C THR A 62 10.20 7.77 1.64
N LEU A 63 10.96 6.83 1.08
CA LEU A 63 10.70 5.39 1.23
C LEU A 63 11.27 4.81 2.53
N VAL A 64 12.40 5.35 3.03
CA VAL A 64 13.09 4.84 4.23
C VAL A 64 12.66 5.51 5.53
N ASN A 65 11.80 6.52 5.50
CA ASN A 65 11.42 7.31 6.68
C ASN A 65 10.54 6.60 7.74
N GLY A 66 10.42 5.27 7.69
CA GLY A 66 9.73 4.45 8.70
C GLY A 66 8.19 4.58 8.71
N LYS A 67 7.59 5.28 7.74
CA LYS A 67 6.11 5.36 7.64
C LYS A 67 5.48 4.09 7.06
N SER A 68 6.27 3.27 6.36
CA SER A 68 5.84 2.03 5.74
C SER A 68 6.87 0.93 5.98
N ARG A 69 6.46 -0.13 6.69
CA ARG A 69 7.31 -1.31 6.90
C ARG A 69 7.51 -2.16 5.65
N PHE A 70 6.68 -1.95 4.62
CA PHE A 70 6.83 -2.64 3.34
C PHE A 70 8.18 -2.33 2.69
N PHE A 71 8.60 -1.06 2.71
CA PHE A 71 9.86 -0.63 2.11
C PHE A 71 11.08 -0.96 2.97
N GLU A 72 10.92 -1.19 4.29
CA GLU A 72 12.03 -1.60 5.18
C GLU A 72 12.66 -2.93 4.78
N HIS A 73 11.92 -3.81 4.10
CA HIS A 73 12.46 -5.07 3.58
C HIS A 73 13.28 -4.90 2.29
N MET A 74 13.11 -3.78 1.59
CA MET A 74 13.77 -3.49 0.30
C MET A 74 14.90 -2.47 0.45
N LEU A 75 14.76 -1.55 1.40
CA LEU A 75 15.60 -0.38 1.57
C LEU A 75 15.92 -0.21 3.06
N SER A 76 17.18 0.09 3.37
CA SER A 76 17.57 0.42 4.74
C SER A 76 18.66 1.49 4.76
N ILE A 77 18.77 2.23 5.85
CA ILE A 77 19.85 3.19 6.05
C ILE A 77 21.01 2.44 6.70
N ASP A 78 22.16 2.41 6.03
CA ASP A 78 23.41 1.97 6.64
C ASP A 78 23.87 3.03 7.64
N GLN A 79 23.90 2.66 8.93
CA GLN A 79 24.26 3.57 10.01
C GLN A 79 25.72 4.02 9.96
N SER A 80 26.60 3.25 9.30
CA SER A 80 28.02 3.58 9.23
C SER A 80 28.32 4.64 8.17
N SER A 81 27.70 4.52 6.98
CA SER A 81 27.90 5.46 5.87
C SER A 81 26.84 6.55 5.76
N GLY A 82 25.68 6.37 6.41
CA GLY A 82 24.49 7.21 6.23
C GLY A 82 23.82 7.04 4.85
N LYS A 83 24.28 6.10 4.03
CA LYS A 83 23.71 5.80 2.71
C LYS A 83 22.57 4.81 2.79
N ILE A 84 21.74 4.82 1.76
CA ILE A 84 20.61 3.90 1.63
C ILE A 84 21.06 2.68 0.85
N VAL A 85 20.96 1.52 1.50
CA VAL A 85 21.24 0.20 0.92
C VAL A 85 19.98 -0.33 0.26
N VAL A 86 20.09 -0.72 -1.00
CA VAL A 86 19.01 -1.36 -1.76
C VAL A 86 19.23 -2.87 -1.81
N PHE A 87 18.27 -3.62 -1.26
CA PHE A 87 18.29 -5.08 -1.27
C PHE A 87 17.64 -5.62 -2.55
N ARG A 88 18.37 -5.62 -3.67
CA ARG A 88 17.84 -6.04 -4.99
C ARG A 88 17.18 -7.41 -4.98
N ARG A 89 17.68 -8.36 -4.20
CA ARG A 89 17.06 -9.69 -4.01
C ARG A 89 15.61 -9.66 -3.52
N ASN A 90 15.18 -8.55 -2.90
CA ASN A 90 13.84 -8.36 -2.37
C ASN A 90 12.98 -7.42 -3.25
N ILE A 91 13.51 -7.00 -4.40
CA ILE A 91 12.87 -6.07 -5.33
C ILE A 91 12.55 -6.81 -6.62
N ILE A 92 11.38 -6.52 -7.17
CA ILE A 92 11.03 -6.87 -8.54
C ILE A 92 11.24 -5.61 -9.36
N GLU A 93 11.95 -5.71 -10.48
CA GLU A 93 12.15 -4.61 -11.42
C GLU A 93 11.26 -4.79 -12.65
N ASP A 94 10.83 -3.70 -13.27
CA ASP A 94 10.21 -3.72 -14.59
C ASP A 94 11.25 -3.70 -15.72
N GLU A 95 10.79 -3.69 -16.98
CA GLU A 95 11.65 -3.64 -18.17
C GLU A 95 12.54 -2.39 -18.22
N ASP A 96 12.16 -1.32 -17.52
CA ASP A 96 12.88 -0.05 -17.42
C ASP A 96 13.82 0.00 -16.19
N GLY A 97 13.94 -1.10 -15.42
CA GLY A 97 14.74 -1.17 -14.19
C GLY A 97 14.14 -0.42 -12.99
N GLN A 98 12.83 -0.14 -13.00
CA GLN A 98 12.11 0.55 -11.93
C GLN A 98 11.53 -0.45 -10.93
N ILE A 99 11.42 -0.07 -9.65
CA ILE A 99 10.81 -0.92 -8.62
C ILE A 99 9.35 -1.19 -9.00
N PHE A 100 9.01 -2.44 -9.28
CA PHE A 100 7.67 -2.87 -9.63
C PHE A 100 6.87 -3.31 -8.41
N ILE A 101 5.64 -2.79 -8.30
CA ILE A 101 4.69 -3.12 -7.25
C ILE A 101 3.35 -3.51 -7.89
N ASN A 102 2.93 -4.75 -7.68
CA ASN A 102 1.65 -5.28 -8.19
C ASN A 102 0.46 -4.84 -7.31
N ARG A 103 0.14 -3.54 -7.32
CA ARG A 103 -0.93 -2.90 -6.53
C ARG A 103 -1.73 -1.87 -7.34
N ASP A 104 -2.80 -1.31 -6.76
CA ASP A 104 -3.56 -0.25 -7.42
C ASP A 104 -2.77 1.07 -7.39
N GLY A 105 -2.26 1.49 -8.55
CA GLY A 105 -1.53 2.74 -8.67
C GLY A 105 -2.36 3.98 -8.31
N LYS A 106 -3.68 4.03 -8.61
CA LYS A 106 -4.52 5.19 -8.22
C LYS A 106 -4.52 5.39 -6.71
N LEU A 107 -4.66 4.30 -5.96
CA LEU A 107 -4.65 4.34 -4.50
C LEU A 107 -3.25 4.59 -3.94
N PHE A 108 -2.20 4.10 -4.61
CA PHE A 108 -0.81 4.35 -4.22
C PHE A 108 -0.45 5.85 -4.19
N ALA A 109 -1.10 6.69 -5.00
CA ALA A 109 -0.88 8.14 -4.91
C ALA A 109 -1.14 8.70 -3.50
N TYR A 110 -2.17 8.20 -2.81
CA TYR A 110 -2.50 8.60 -1.44
C TYR A 110 -1.51 8.03 -0.41
N ILE A 111 -1.06 6.79 -0.63
CA ILE A 111 -0.01 6.15 0.15
C ILE A 111 1.28 6.99 0.08
N LEU A 112 1.70 7.34 -1.14
CA LEU A 112 2.91 8.12 -1.38
C LEU A 112 2.79 9.54 -0.81
N GLN A 113 1.61 10.16 -0.90
CA GLN A 113 1.37 11.47 -0.28
C GLN A 113 1.54 11.42 1.25
N TYR A 114 0.99 10.39 1.91
CA TYR A 114 1.20 10.20 3.34
C TYR A 114 2.66 9.92 3.68
N MET A 115 3.39 9.18 2.82
CA MET A 115 4.83 8.99 3.00
C MET A 115 5.62 10.30 2.94
N ARG A 116 5.17 11.29 2.18
CA ARG A 116 5.79 12.63 2.12
C ARG A 116 5.43 13.47 3.35
N ASP A 117 4.13 13.67 3.59
CA ASP A 117 3.65 14.69 4.55
C ASP A 117 3.41 14.14 5.97
N GLY A 118 3.38 12.81 6.12
CA GLY A 118 3.00 12.16 7.37
C GLY A 118 1.63 12.60 7.86
N ASN A 119 1.52 12.94 9.14
CA ASN A 119 0.24 13.32 9.77
C ASN A 119 -0.39 14.60 9.20
N ARG A 120 0.35 15.37 8.40
CA ARG A 120 -0.16 16.57 7.72
C ARG A 120 -0.75 16.26 6.35
N THR A 121 -0.77 14.99 5.93
CA THR A 121 -1.34 14.60 4.65
C THR A 121 -2.81 15.01 4.57
N VAL A 122 -3.22 15.45 3.39
CA VAL A 122 -4.64 15.58 3.08
C VAL A 122 -5.23 14.18 2.94
N LEU A 123 -6.33 13.92 3.66
CA LEU A 123 -7.08 12.67 3.57
C LEU A 123 -8.12 12.77 2.46
N PRO A 124 -8.46 11.65 1.79
CA PRO A 124 -9.54 11.64 0.80
C PRO A 124 -10.88 12.01 1.46
N GLU A 125 -11.70 12.83 0.80
CA GLU A 125 -13.05 13.16 1.28
C GLU A 125 -14.08 12.08 0.94
N SER A 126 -13.84 11.29 -0.10
CA SER A 126 -14.77 10.23 -0.48
C SER A 126 -14.68 9.04 0.48
N THR A 127 -15.79 8.73 1.16
CA THR A 127 -15.93 7.52 1.99
C THR A 127 -15.61 6.24 1.20
N PHE A 128 -15.92 6.21 -0.10
CA PHE A 128 -15.59 5.09 -0.98
C PHE A 128 -14.08 4.93 -1.14
N LEU A 129 -13.35 6.01 -1.42
CA LEU A 129 -11.88 5.98 -1.52
C LEU A 129 -11.23 5.60 -0.20
N ILE A 130 -11.71 6.16 0.92
CA ILE A 130 -11.23 5.76 2.25
C ILE A 130 -11.43 4.26 2.44
N ARG A 131 -12.63 3.73 2.15
CA ARG A 131 -12.93 2.30 2.26
C ARG A 131 -12.05 1.45 1.33
N GLN A 132 -11.65 1.94 0.16
CA GLN A 132 -10.70 1.25 -0.71
C GLN A 132 -9.28 1.21 -0.14
N LEU A 133 -8.85 2.25 0.58
CA LEU A 133 -7.52 2.33 1.21
C LEU A 133 -7.37 1.45 2.47
N ILE A 134 -8.44 1.17 3.22
CA ILE A 134 -8.37 0.47 4.53
C ILE A 134 -9.18 -0.83 4.62
N VAL A 135 -8.61 -1.96 5.11
CA VAL A 135 -9.38 -3.20 5.31
C VAL A 135 -10.33 -3.15 6.49
N ARG A 136 -11.61 -2.86 6.23
CA ARG A 136 -12.71 -3.08 7.17
C ARG A 136 -12.80 -4.54 7.66
N SER A 137 -12.41 -5.52 6.86
CA SER A 137 -12.48 -6.94 7.24
C SER A 137 -11.57 -7.31 8.42
N SER A 138 -10.51 -6.55 8.69
CA SER A 138 -9.63 -6.74 9.86
C SER A 138 -10.13 -5.98 11.13
N LEU A 139 -11.20 -5.18 11.00
CA LEU A 139 -11.85 -4.49 12.13
C LEU A 139 -12.78 -5.38 12.96
N HIS A 140 -12.73 -6.71 12.83
CA HIS A 140 -13.46 -7.61 13.73
C HIS A 140 -13.01 -7.49 15.20
N ARG A 141 -11.93 -6.74 15.51
CA ARG A 141 -11.38 -6.64 16.87
C ARG A 141 -11.24 -5.23 17.44
N PHE A 142 -11.67 -4.18 16.75
CA PHE A 142 -11.71 -2.84 17.37
C PHE A 142 -13.14 -2.51 17.81
N ARG A 143 -13.41 -2.82 19.08
CA ARG A 143 -14.64 -2.41 19.77
C ARG A 143 -14.49 -0.94 20.14
N PHE A 144 -15.20 -0.05 19.46
CA PHE A 144 -15.24 1.36 19.85
C PHE A 144 -16.43 1.59 20.78
N VAL A 145 -16.17 2.17 21.95
CA VAL A 145 -17.21 2.59 22.91
C VAL A 145 -17.39 4.08 22.74
N VAL A 146 -18.58 4.52 22.34
CA VAL A 146 -18.99 5.92 22.41
C VAL A 146 -20.16 6.01 23.37
N ARG A 147 -19.98 6.73 24.48
CA ARG A 147 -21.02 7.06 25.46
C ARG A 147 -21.95 5.87 25.75
N ASP A 148 -21.35 4.79 26.26
CA ASP A 148 -22.03 3.60 26.77
C ASP A 148 -22.81 2.75 25.75
N ARG A 149 -22.66 3.00 24.45
CA ARG A 149 -23.17 2.11 23.39
C ARG A 149 -22.05 1.37 22.67
N ILE A 150 -22.20 0.05 22.63
CA ILE A 150 -21.35 -0.85 21.83
C ILE A 150 -21.95 -0.92 20.44
N PHE A 151 -21.28 -0.29 19.46
CA PHE A 151 -21.66 -0.44 18.05
C PHE A 151 -21.03 -1.72 17.51
N GLN A 152 -21.87 -2.72 17.26
CA GLN A 152 -21.47 -4.00 16.66
C GLN A 152 -21.94 -4.01 15.21
N PHE A 153 -21.02 -3.75 14.28
CA PHE A 153 -21.35 -3.79 12.85
C PHE A 153 -21.14 -5.22 12.34
N SER A 154 -22.24 -5.96 12.12
CA SER A 154 -22.21 -7.26 11.45
C SER A 154 -22.15 -7.02 9.95
N ALA A 155 -20.97 -7.10 9.36
CA ALA A 155 -20.82 -7.21 7.91
C ALA A 155 -20.68 -8.69 7.56
N SER A 156 -21.55 -9.18 6.70
CA SER A 156 -21.50 -10.52 6.12
C SER A 156 -20.10 -10.80 5.58
N SER A 157 -19.49 -11.89 6.05
CA SER A 157 -18.17 -12.33 5.63
C SER A 157 -18.11 -12.46 4.11
N VAL A 158 -17.42 -11.53 3.47
CA VAL A 158 -16.82 -11.77 2.16
C VAL A 158 -15.32 -11.60 2.36
N THR A 159 -14.65 -12.74 2.49
CA THR A 159 -13.20 -12.86 2.42
C THR A 159 -12.77 -12.51 1.00
N ILE A 160 -12.75 -11.22 0.64
CA ILE A 160 -12.11 -10.81 -0.61
C ILE A 160 -10.63 -10.61 -0.34
N SER A 161 -9.85 -11.44 -1.02
CA SER A 161 -8.39 -11.56 -1.08
C SER A 161 -7.67 -10.31 -1.61
N TYR A 162 -8.03 -9.12 -1.13
CA TYR A 162 -7.30 -7.89 -1.37
C TYR A 162 -7.01 -7.23 -0.02
N LYS A 163 -5.79 -7.44 0.50
CA LYS A 163 -5.22 -6.53 1.51
C LYS A 163 -5.34 -5.12 0.94
N ARG A 164 -6.11 -4.24 1.56
CA ARG A 164 -6.29 -2.84 1.12
C ARG A 164 -4.99 -2.08 1.36
N GLU A 165 -4.75 -1.03 0.57
CA GLU A 165 -3.39 -0.49 0.37
C GLU A 165 -2.66 -0.13 1.67
N ALA A 166 -3.31 0.56 2.61
CA ALA A 166 -2.64 0.96 3.86
C ALA A 166 -2.16 -0.25 4.70
N GLU A 167 -2.86 -1.38 4.62
CA GLU A 167 -2.41 -2.62 5.28
C GLU A 167 -1.33 -3.34 4.50
N PHE A 168 -1.42 -3.34 3.17
CA PHE A 168 -0.39 -3.90 2.31
C PHE A 168 0.96 -3.19 2.53
N PHE A 169 0.94 -1.86 2.58
CA PHE A 169 2.10 -1.03 2.87
C PHE A 169 2.45 -0.96 4.38
N ALA A 170 1.73 -1.69 5.24
CA ALA A 170 1.94 -1.72 6.69
C ALA A 170 2.06 -0.32 7.31
N MET A 171 1.10 0.55 6.99
CA MET A 171 1.06 1.96 7.43
C MET A 171 0.05 2.15 8.57
N ASP A 172 0.40 1.68 9.77
CA ASP A 172 -0.52 1.65 10.93
C ASP A 172 -1.09 3.03 11.27
N ARG A 173 -0.24 4.06 11.28
CA ARG A 173 -0.65 5.44 11.57
C ARG A 173 -1.60 6.00 10.52
N TYR A 174 -1.34 5.74 9.23
CA TYR A 174 -2.22 6.20 8.16
C TYR A 174 -3.60 5.55 8.24
N LYS A 175 -3.63 4.25 8.54
CA LYS A 175 -4.87 3.50 8.74
C LYS A 175 -5.72 4.10 9.86
N VAL A 176 -5.11 4.51 10.97
CA VAL A 176 -5.84 5.18 12.08
C VAL A 176 -6.46 6.51 11.63
N LEU A 177 -5.72 7.34 10.89
CA LEU A 177 -6.23 8.62 10.37
C LEU A 177 -7.42 8.42 9.42
N LEU A 178 -7.31 7.44 8.51
CA LEU A 178 -8.38 7.09 7.58
C LEU A 178 -9.63 6.57 8.30
N LEU A 179 -9.46 5.75 9.35
CA LEU A 179 -10.58 5.26 10.15
C LEU A 179 -11.28 6.37 10.93
N GLN A 180 -10.52 7.29 11.52
CA GLN A 180 -11.08 8.44 12.22
C GLN A 180 -11.90 9.33 11.27
N LYS A 181 -11.35 9.66 10.10
CA LYS A 181 -12.05 10.45 9.07
C LYS A 181 -13.34 9.77 8.63
N LEU A 182 -13.32 8.45 8.45
CA LEU A 182 -14.53 7.69 8.09
C LEU A 182 -15.59 7.75 9.18
N ALA A 183 -15.20 7.61 10.45
CA ALA A 183 -16.12 7.68 11.59
C ALA A 183 -16.76 9.06 11.76
N GLU A 184 -15.99 10.13 11.53
CA GLU A 184 -16.49 11.52 11.55
C GLU A 184 -17.54 11.76 10.45
N GLN A 185 -17.31 11.21 9.25
CA GLN A 185 -18.25 11.31 8.13
C GLN A 185 -19.53 10.51 8.36
N GLU A 186 -19.44 9.32 8.96
CA GLU A 186 -20.61 8.51 9.31
C GLU A 186 -21.46 9.19 10.40
N LYS A 187 -20.83 9.74 11.44
CA LYS A 187 -21.53 10.51 12.49
C LYS A 187 -22.23 11.75 11.97
N SER A 188 -21.62 12.44 11.01
CA SER A 188 -22.20 13.65 10.41
C SER A 188 -23.44 13.34 9.56
N ARG A 189 -23.47 12.15 8.94
CA ARG A 189 -24.63 11.69 8.18
C ARG A 189 -25.79 11.31 9.10
N ASP A 190 -25.53 10.56 10.16
CA ASP A 190 -26.57 10.15 11.12
C ASP A 190 -27.22 11.39 11.78
N ALA A 191 -26.43 12.43 12.07
CA ALA A 191 -26.95 13.70 12.60
C ALA A 191 -27.80 14.48 11.59
N GLN A 192 -27.58 14.32 10.28
CA GLN A 192 -28.41 14.95 9.24
C GLN A 192 -29.74 14.22 9.07
N ASP A 193 -29.73 12.89 9.18
CA ASP A 193 -30.94 12.06 9.10
C ASP A 193 -31.87 12.32 10.32
N ASP A 194 -31.32 12.45 11.53
CA ASP A 194 -32.10 12.79 12.74
C ASP A 194 -32.80 14.17 12.65
N VAL A 195 -32.18 15.14 11.96
CA VAL A 195 -32.75 16.48 11.77
C VAL A 195 -33.83 16.47 10.69
N ALA A 196 -33.66 15.68 9.63
CA ALA A 196 -34.67 15.53 8.58
C ALA A 196 -35.98 14.92 9.10
N ASP A 197 -35.91 13.93 10.01
CA ASP A 197 -37.09 13.33 10.62
C ASP A 197 -37.83 14.28 11.59
N ALA A 198 -37.09 15.13 12.30
CA ALA A 198 -37.69 16.15 13.17
C ALA A 198 -38.46 17.24 12.38
N ASP A 199 -37.97 17.61 11.20
CA ASP A 199 -38.57 18.66 10.37
C ASP A 199 -39.82 18.15 9.60
N VAL A 200 -39.87 16.86 9.26
CA VAL A 200 -41.06 16.20 8.68
C VAL A 200 -42.20 16.08 9.70
N SER A 201 -41.88 15.86 10.98
CA SER A 201 -42.87 15.79 12.06
C SER A 201 -43.54 17.15 12.32
N ASN A 202 -42.78 18.25 12.28
CA ASN A 202 -43.32 19.61 12.48
C ASN A 202 -44.18 20.12 11.30
N LYS A 203 -43.89 19.72 10.06
CA LYS A 203 -44.74 20.08 8.90
C LYS A 203 -46.09 19.35 8.87
N SER A 204 -46.20 18.21 9.56
CA SER A 204 -47.43 17.41 9.57
C SER A 204 -48.47 17.89 10.60
N GLN A 205 -48.07 18.67 11.60
CA GLN A 205 -48.98 19.18 12.63
C GLN A 205 -49.62 20.55 12.30
N SER A 206 -49.16 21.28 11.29
CA SER A 206 -49.68 22.62 10.95
C SER A 206 -50.92 22.64 10.03
N LYS A 207 -51.49 21.49 9.66
CA LYS A 207 -52.59 21.39 8.66
C LYS A 207 -54.00 21.06 9.17
N GLN A 208 -54.28 21.15 10.47
CA GLN A 208 -55.66 21.00 10.98
C GLN A 208 -56.08 22.20 11.84
N LEU A 209 -56.80 23.15 11.23
CA LEU A 209 -57.75 24.02 11.93
C LEU A 209 -59.18 23.60 11.53
N PRO A 210 -60.18 23.64 12.45
CA PRO A 210 -61.45 22.96 12.28
C PRO A 210 -62.50 23.83 11.57
N GLN A 211 -63.15 23.30 10.54
CA GLN A 211 -64.40 23.87 10.03
C GLN A 211 -65.53 23.58 11.02
N LYS A 212 -66.00 24.64 11.67
CA LYS A 212 -67.15 24.65 12.57
C LYS A 212 -68.42 24.38 11.75
N LYS A 213 -69.06 23.22 11.98
CA LYS A 213 -70.40 22.90 11.48
C LYS A 213 -71.38 23.96 11.97
N LEU A 214 -72.06 24.64 11.05
CA LEU A 214 -73.30 25.36 11.33
C LEU A 214 -74.44 24.49 10.79
N SER A 215 -75.15 23.83 11.70
CA SER A 215 -76.45 23.24 11.43
C SER A 215 -77.34 23.62 12.61
N GLU A 216 -78.38 24.41 12.37
CA GLU A 216 -79.73 23.99 12.70
C GLU A 216 -80.80 24.91 12.11
N SER A 217 -81.74 24.22 11.46
CA SER A 217 -83.09 24.57 11.04
C SER A 217 -83.84 25.47 12.01
N ASN A 218 -84.66 26.39 11.50
CA ASN A 218 -86.12 26.35 11.70
C ASN A 218 -86.87 27.44 10.91
N ASN A 219 -87.70 27.00 9.97
CA ASN A 219 -88.94 27.66 9.54
C ASN A 219 -89.96 27.51 10.70
N PRO A 220 -90.90 28.44 10.99
CA PRO A 220 -92.08 28.63 10.13
C PRO A 220 -92.76 30.03 10.10
N LYS A 221 -93.47 30.27 8.98
CA LYS A 221 -94.77 30.98 8.81
C LYS A 221 -94.86 32.52 8.62
N ARG A 222 -95.89 32.84 7.79
CA ARG A 222 -96.64 34.10 7.55
C ARG A 222 -96.09 34.94 6.40
N LYS A 223 -96.87 35.38 5.41
CA LYS A 223 -98.34 35.47 5.22
C LYS A 223 -98.62 35.47 3.73
#